data_AF-A0A929J450-F1
#
_entry.id   AF-A0A929J450-F1
#
_cell.length_a   1.000
_cell.length_b   1.000
_cell.length_c   1.000
_cell.angle_alpha   90.00
_cell.angle_beta   90.00
_cell.angle_gamma   90.00
#
_symmetry.space_group_name_H-M   'P 1'
#
loop_
_entity.id
_entity.type
_entity.pdbx_description
1 polymer ?
#
loop_
_entity_poly.entity_id
_entity_poly.type
_entity_poly.pdbx_seq_one_letter_code
_entity_poly.pdbx_strand_id
1 'polypeptide(L)'
;MTGASGAAYGLRLLEQLIIAKRQIYFLISEPARLVLELEMNLKLPSQPKLIQEFLAKRYQANPNQLQVFGSKQWTAPIASGSSVPEAMVVCPCTSNTLAAIANGLSQNLLDRAADVILKERRKLILVHR
;
A
#
# COMPACT_ATOMS: atom_id res chain seq x y z
N MET A 1 -0.77 -2.46 -1.72
CA MET A 1 -1.49 -3.48 -2.50
C MET A 1 -0.71 -3.80 -3.76
N THR A 2 -0.52 -5.09 -4.10
CA THR A 2 0.13 -5.52 -5.35
C THR A 2 -0.80 -6.36 -6.22
N GLY A 3 -0.41 -6.64 -7.46
CA GLY A 3 -1.28 -7.24 -8.51
C GLY A 3 -1.57 -8.73 -8.38
N ALA A 4 -1.71 -9.23 -7.16
CA ALA A 4 -2.20 -10.58 -6.90
C ALA A 4 -3.72 -10.58 -6.83
N SER A 5 -4.34 -11.74 -7.06
CA SER A 5 -5.80 -11.88 -6.92
C SER A 5 -6.25 -11.66 -5.47
N GLY A 6 -7.46 -11.15 -5.28
CA GLY A 6 -8.02 -10.87 -3.96
C GLY A 6 -7.95 -9.38 -3.60
N ALA A 7 -8.20 -8.51 -4.57
CA ALA A 7 -8.21 -7.07 -4.37
C ALA A 7 -9.26 -6.63 -3.31
N ALA A 8 -10.35 -7.40 -3.17
CA ALA A 8 -11.35 -7.24 -2.13
C ALA A 8 -10.74 -7.21 -0.71
N TYR A 9 -9.74 -8.05 -0.41
CA TYR A 9 -9.10 -8.07 0.90
C TYR A 9 -8.34 -6.78 1.20
N GLY A 10 -7.62 -6.25 0.22
CA GLY A 10 -6.86 -5.00 0.38
C GLY A 10 -7.79 -3.80 0.56
N LEU A 11 -8.89 -3.73 -0.19
CA LEU A 11 -9.90 -2.67 -0.02
C LEU A 11 -10.62 -2.76 1.33
N ARG A 12 -11.05 -3.96 1.73
CA ARG A 12 -11.73 -4.15 3.01
C ARG A 12 -10.81 -3.84 4.18
N LEU A 13 -9.53 -4.23 4.10
CA LEU A 13 -8.54 -3.86 5.11
C LEU A 13 -8.38 -2.33 5.21
N LEU A 14 -8.25 -1.64 4.06
CA LEU A 14 -8.16 -0.18 4.04
C LEU A 14 -9.37 0.47 4.71
N GLU A 15 -10.58 0.04 4.34
CA GLU A 15 -11.83 0.53 4.94
C GLU A 15 -11.86 0.33 6.46
N GLN A 16 -11.50 -0.87 6.95
CA GLN A 16 -11.50 -1.15 8.39
C GLN A 16 -10.44 -0.33 9.14
N LEU A 17 -9.27 -0.09 8.55
CA LEU A 17 -8.26 0.79 9.14
C LEU A 17 -8.71 2.26 9.21
N ILE A 18 -9.48 2.71 8.21
CA ILE A 18 -10.07 4.04 8.20
C ILE A 18 -11.11 4.17 9.33
N ILE A 19 -12.03 3.20 9.45
CA ILE A 19 -13.03 3.13 10.52
C ILE A 19 -12.37 3.10 11.91
N ALA A 20 -11.27 2.36 12.04
CA ALA A 20 -10.47 2.27 13.25
C ALA A 20 -9.61 3.53 13.53
N LYS A 21 -9.81 4.62 12.75
CA LYS A 21 -9.12 5.91 12.91
C LYS A 21 -7.60 5.82 12.85
N ARG A 22 -7.04 4.87 12.09
CA ARG A 22 -5.60 4.72 11.91
C ARG A 22 -5.07 5.66 10.83
N GLN A 23 -3.85 6.15 11.03
CA GLN A 23 -3.08 6.87 10.01
C GLN A 23 -2.53 5.86 9.00
N ILE A 24 -2.74 6.12 7.70
CA ILE A 24 -2.46 5.15 6.64
C ILE A 24 -1.63 5.81 5.55
N TYR A 25 -0.46 5.20 5.28
CA TYR A 25 0.29 5.44 4.07
C TYR A 25 -0.03 4.32 3.08
N PHE A 26 -0.63 4.67 1.95
CA PHE A 26 -1.13 3.72 0.98
C PHE A 26 -0.27 3.70 -0.28
N LEU A 27 0.17 2.50 -0.64
CA LEU A 27 0.92 2.22 -1.86
C LEU A 27 0.15 1.22 -2.70
N ILE A 28 0.08 1.48 -4.00
CA ILE A 28 -0.55 0.60 -4.97
C ILE A 28 0.29 0.51 -6.23
N SER A 29 0.59 -0.73 -6.67
CA SER A 29 1.31 -0.96 -7.93
C SER A 29 0.37 -0.83 -9.14
N GLU A 30 0.90 -0.55 -10.34
CA GLU A 30 0.10 -0.54 -11.57
C GLU A 30 -0.66 -1.85 -11.83
N PRO A 31 -0.05 -3.06 -11.70
CA PRO A 31 -0.80 -4.30 -11.82
C PRO A 31 -1.98 -4.42 -10.84
N ALA A 32 -1.84 -3.90 -9.62
CA ALA A 32 -2.93 -3.90 -8.63
C ALA A 32 -4.11 -3.03 -9.03
N ARG A 33 -3.87 -1.90 -9.73
CA ARG A 33 -4.95 -1.06 -10.28
C ARG A 33 -5.75 -1.82 -11.34
N LEU A 34 -5.06 -2.59 -12.20
CA LEU A 34 -5.73 -3.43 -13.19
C LEU A 34 -6.55 -4.56 -12.54
N VAL A 35 -6.00 -5.24 -11.54
CA VAL A 35 -6.72 -6.30 -10.81
C VAL A 35 -7.95 -5.72 -10.07
N LEU A 36 -7.87 -4.51 -9.52
CA LEU A 36 -9.03 -3.83 -8.94
C LEU A 36 -10.15 -3.56 -9.95
N GLU A 37 -9.80 -3.12 -11.16
CA GLU A 37 -10.78 -2.90 -12.23
C GLU A 37 -11.40 -4.24 -12.67
N LEU A 38 -10.60 -5.29 -12.81
CA LEU A 38 -11.06 -6.61 -13.22
C LEU A 38 -11.93 -7.33 -12.18
N GLU A 39 -11.51 -7.36 -10.91
CA GLU A 39 -12.18 -8.12 -9.85
C GLU A 39 -13.34 -7.34 -9.20
N MET A 40 -13.24 -6.02 -9.15
CA MET A 40 -14.15 -5.18 -8.35
C MET A 40 -14.86 -4.09 -9.17
N ASN A 41 -14.63 -4.03 -10.49
CA ASN A 41 -15.09 -2.95 -11.37
C ASN A 41 -14.75 -1.55 -10.82
N LEU A 42 -13.62 -1.44 -10.10
CA LEU A 42 -13.20 -0.22 -9.42
C LEU A 42 -12.02 0.40 -10.16
N LYS A 43 -12.32 1.39 -11.02
CA LYS A 43 -11.31 2.10 -11.78
C LYS A 43 -10.69 3.24 -10.96
N LEU A 44 -9.44 3.03 -10.53
CA LEU A 44 -8.68 4.09 -9.87
C LEU A 44 -7.98 5.01 -10.91
N PRO A 45 -7.84 6.31 -10.61
CA PRO A 45 -7.01 7.22 -11.42
C PRO A 45 -5.52 6.89 -11.26
N SER A 46 -4.68 7.25 -12.23
CA SER A 46 -3.24 6.92 -12.21
C SER A 46 -2.42 7.80 -11.25
N GLN A 47 -2.85 9.04 -11.03
CA GLN A 47 -2.10 9.97 -10.19
C GLN A 47 -2.36 9.70 -8.70
N PRO A 48 -1.31 9.58 -7.86
CA PRO A 48 -1.44 9.29 -6.42
C PRO A 48 -2.39 10.26 -5.69
N LYS A 49 -2.33 11.56 -6.00
CA LYS A 49 -3.20 12.57 -5.40
C LYS A 49 -4.69 12.31 -5.70
N LEU A 50 -5.02 11.97 -6.94
CA LEU A 50 -6.40 11.63 -7.33
C LEU A 50 -6.85 10.31 -6.70
N ILE A 51 -5.95 9.33 -6.54
CA ILE A 51 -6.27 8.08 -5.82
C ILE A 51 -6.61 8.40 -4.36
N GLN A 52 -5.82 9.27 -3.72
CA GLN A 52 -6.06 9.70 -2.35
C GLN A 52 -7.42 10.34 -2.20
N GLU A 53 -7.75 11.33 -3.04
CA GLU A 53 -9.04 12.02 -3.03
C GLU A 53 -10.20 11.05 -3.25
N PHE A 54 -10.07 10.14 -4.23
CA PHE A 54 -11.09 9.13 -4.54
C PHE A 54 -11.33 8.19 -3.35
N LEU A 55 -10.27 7.61 -2.78
CA LEU A 55 -10.38 6.65 -1.67
C LEU A 55 -10.83 7.33 -0.38
N ALA A 56 -10.33 8.53 -0.09
CA ALA A 56 -10.74 9.32 1.07
C ALA A 56 -12.23 9.66 1.00
N LYS A 57 -12.74 10.07 -0.16
CA LYS A 57 -14.17 10.31 -0.37
C LYS A 57 -14.98 9.02 -0.25
N ARG A 58 -14.53 7.93 -0.89
CA ARG A 58 -15.22 6.64 -0.88
C ARG A 58 -15.41 6.08 0.54
N TYR A 59 -14.39 6.20 1.39
CA TYR A 59 -14.39 5.62 2.73
C TYR A 59 -14.56 6.65 3.85
N GLN A 60 -14.88 7.90 3.52
CA GLN A 60 -15.09 9.00 4.47
C GLN A 60 -13.91 9.16 5.45
N ALA A 61 -12.69 9.13 4.92
CA ALA A 61 -11.49 9.27 5.75
C ALA A 61 -11.37 10.69 6.34
N ASN A 62 -10.88 10.78 7.58
CA ASN A 62 -10.59 12.07 8.21
C ASN A 62 -9.49 12.83 7.45
N PRO A 63 -9.43 14.17 7.58
CA PRO A 63 -8.34 14.96 7.02
C PRO A 63 -6.97 14.40 7.42
N ASN A 64 -6.06 14.30 6.44
CA ASN A 64 -4.71 13.75 6.57
C ASN A 64 -4.62 12.26 6.98
N GLN A 65 -5.72 11.55 7.23
CA GLN A 65 -5.70 10.16 7.67
C GLN A 65 -5.14 9.19 6.63
N LEU A 66 -5.43 9.45 5.35
CA LEU A 66 -4.97 8.65 4.21
C LEU A 66 -4.03 9.48 3.35
N GLN A 67 -2.81 8.98 3.13
CA GLN A 67 -1.84 9.56 2.22
C GLN A 67 -1.40 8.52 1.19
N VAL A 68 -1.49 8.84 -0.09
CA VAL A 68 -1.12 7.93 -1.18
C VAL A 68 0.18 8.41 -1.82
N PHE A 69 1.13 7.49 -2.00
CA PHE A 69 2.41 7.79 -2.65
C PHE A 69 2.60 6.99 -3.93
N GLY A 70 3.32 7.59 -4.89
CA GLY A 70 3.71 6.91 -6.12
C GLY A 70 4.85 5.93 -5.92
N SER A 71 4.96 4.93 -6.81
CA SER A 71 5.96 3.86 -6.74
C SER A 71 7.42 4.34 -6.78
N LYS A 72 7.69 5.55 -7.28
CA LYS A 72 9.04 6.16 -7.36
C LYS A 72 9.20 7.40 -6.46
N GLN A 73 8.28 7.63 -5.52
CA GLN A 73 8.31 8.82 -4.67
C GLN A 73 9.23 8.63 -3.46
N TRP A 74 10.54 8.64 -3.69
CA TRP A 74 11.57 8.38 -2.67
C TRP A 74 11.62 9.41 -1.53
N THR A 75 10.96 10.56 -1.70
CA THR A 75 10.81 11.58 -0.67
C THR A 75 9.69 11.28 0.32
N ALA A 76 8.92 10.20 0.13
CA ALA A 76 7.89 9.79 1.07
C ALA A 76 8.49 9.38 2.43
N PRO A 77 7.80 9.66 3.56
CA PRO A 77 8.33 9.37 4.90
C PRO A 77 8.68 7.89 5.09
N ILE A 78 7.91 7.00 4.46
CA ILE A 78 8.08 5.54 4.51
C ILE A 78 9.34 5.03 3.78
N ALA A 79 10.08 5.89 3.07
CA ALA A 79 11.37 5.54 2.46
C ALA A 79 12.55 5.60 3.47
N SER A 80 12.31 6.18 4.65
CA SER A 80 13.31 6.40 5.70
C SER A 80 12.91 5.77 7.04
N GLY A 81 13.91 5.29 7.80
CA GLY A 81 13.71 4.70 9.12
C GLY A 81 13.30 5.70 10.21
N SER A 82 13.58 6.99 10.01
CA SER A 82 13.26 8.04 10.98
C SER A 82 11.75 8.26 11.19
N SER A 83 10.94 7.87 10.20
CA SER A 83 9.48 8.05 10.20
C SER A 83 8.77 6.76 9.84
N VAL A 84 9.19 5.65 10.47
CA VAL A 84 8.64 4.32 10.15
C VAL A 84 7.26 4.12 10.79
N PRO A 85 6.27 3.60 10.03
CA PRO A 85 5.00 3.18 10.61
C PRO A 85 5.16 2.05 11.63
N GLU A 86 4.17 1.88 12.51
CA GLU A 86 4.13 0.77 13.48
C GLU A 86 4.14 -0.60 12.79
N ALA A 87 3.43 -0.70 11.66
CA ALA A 87 3.31 -1.91 10.88
C ALA A 87 3.09 -1.61 9.39
N MET A 88 3.40 -2.60 8.55
CA MET A 88 3.10 -2.59 7.12
C MET A 88 2.39 -3.89 6.75
N VAL A 89 1.37 -3.76 5.89
CA VAL A 89 0.65 -4.91 5.33
C VAL A 89 0.68 -4.82 3.80
N VAL A 90 1.19 -5.86 3.15
CA VAL A 90 1.07 -6.04 1.70
C VAL A 90 -0.11 -6.97 1.43
N CYS A 91 -1.24 -6.39 1.03
CA CYS A 91 -2.48 -7.12 0.80
C CYS A 91 -3.18 -6.66 -0.50
N PRO A 92 -3.39 -7.54 -1.49
CA PRO A 92 -2.74 -8.84 -1.65
C PRO A 92 -1.24 -8.66 -2.00
N CYS A 93 -0.46 -9.74 -1.89
CA CYS A 93 0.99 -9.78 -2.14
C CYS A 93 1.34 -10.82 -3.21
N THR A 94 1.80 -10.37 -4.37
CA THR A 94 2.32 -11.22 -5.46
C THR A 94 3.61 -11.95 -5.08
N SER A 95 3.89 -13.08 -5.72
CA SER A 95 5.17 -13.79 -5.58
C SER A 95 6.37 -12.90 -5.94
N ASN A 96 6.22 -12.02 -6.92
CA ASN A 96 7.29 -11.10 -7.31
C ASN A 96 7.63 -10.11 -6.19
N THR A 97 6.62 -9.50 -5.56
CA THR A 97 6.85 -8.60 -4.42
C THR A 97 7.39 -9.36 -3.22
N LEU A 98 6.88 -10.56 -2.94
CA LEU A 98 7.44 -11.43 -1.90
C LEU A 98 8.94 -11.70 -2.12
N ALA A 99 9.32 -12.09 -3.35
CA ALA A 99 10.71 -12.35 -3.71
C ALA A 99 11.57 -11.08 -3.62
N ALA A 100 11.07 -9.94 -4.08
CA ALA A 100 11.79 -8.67 -4.02
C ALA A 100 12.09 -8.25 -2.56
N ILE A 101 11.12 -8.41 -1.67
CA ILE A 101 11.29 -8.15 -0.23
C ILE A 101 12.27 -9.15 0.38
N ALA A 102 12.11 -10.45 0.10
CA ALA A 102 12.97 -11.49 0.67
C ALA A 102 14.45 -11.34 0.27
N ASN A 103 14.71 -10.82 -0.94
CA ASN A 103 16.06 -10.58 -1.46
C ASN A 103 16.56 -9.14 -1.24
N GLY A 104 15.77 -8.27 -0.59
CA GLY A 104 16.16 -6.87 -0.33
C GLY A 104 16.43 -6.06 -1.61
N LEU A 105 15.66 -6.29 -2.68
CA LEU A 105 15.94 -5.68 -3.99
C LEU A 105 15.64 -4.18 -4.03
N SER A 106 14.72 -3.69 -3.18
CA SER A 106 14.40 -2.26 -3.03
C SER A 106 14.13 -1.52 -4.37
N GLN A 107 13.48 -2.16 -5.35
CA GLN A 107 13.36 -1.64 -6.72
C GLN A 107 12.35 -0.49 -6.85
N ASN A 108 11.41 -0.40 -5.91
CA ASN A 108 10.40 0.66 -5.85
C ASN A 108 10.06 1.01 -4.38
N LEU A 109 9.23 2.03 -4.18
CA LEU A 109 8.87 2.54 -2.85
C LEU A 109 8.18 1.48 -1.97
N LEU A 110 7.42 0.54 -2.54
CA LEU A 110 6.79 -0.54 -1.78
C LEU A 110 7.86 -1.49 -1.22
N ASP A 111 8.77 -1.95 -2.07
CA ASP A 111 9.85 -2.85 -1.66
C ASP A 111 10.73 -2.14 -0.61
N ARG A 112 11.07 -0.87 -0.85
CA ARG A 112 11.85 -0.06 0.08
C ARG A 112 11.14 0.16 1.42
N ALA A 113 9.84 0.42 1.42
CA ALA A 113 9.08 0.56 2.65
C ALA A 113 9.10 -0.73 3.46
N ALA A 114 9.03 -1.90 2.80
CA ALA A 114 9.17 -3.18 3.47
C ALA A 114 10.59 -3.40 4.05
N ASP A 115 11.64 -3.04 3.31
CA ASP A 115 13.02 -3.09 3.82
C ASP A 115 13.21 -2.18 5.05
N VAL A 116 12.61 -0.99 5.03
CA VAL A 116 12.62 -0.08 6.18
C VAL A 116 11.88 -0.69 7.37
N ILE A 117 10.72 -1.31 7.16
CA ILE A 117 9.98 -2.00 8.23
C ILE A 117 10.82 -3.12 8.83
N LEU A 118 11.49 -3.93 8.00
CA LEU A 118 12.31 -5.05 8.46
C LEU A 118 13.56 -4.57 9.22
N LYS A 119 14.32 -3.61 8.68
CA LYS A 119 15.55 -3.12 9.33
C LYS A 119 15.27 -2.40 10.65
N GLU A 120 14.11 -1.74 10.77
CA GLU A 120 13.64 -1.09 12.01
C GLU A 120 12.90 -2.05 12.95
N ARG A 121 12.90 -3.36 12.64
CA ARG A 121 12.26 -4.41 13.44
C ARG A 121 10.77 -4.15 13.72
N ARG A 122 10.07 -3.59 12.74
CA ARG A 122 8.62 -3.36 12.77
C ARG A 122 7.88 -4.53 12.15
N LYS A 123 6.56 -4.57 12.38
CA LYS A 123 5.73 -5.70 11.94
C LYS A 123 5.45 -5.60 10.44
N LEU A 124 5.93 -6.56 9.67
CA LEU A 124 5.56 -6.75 8.27
C LEU A 124 4.60 -7.95 8.15
N ILE A 125 3.45 -7.75 7.50
CA ILE A 125 2.48 -8.81 7.20
C ILE A 125 2.33 -8.92 5.68
N LEU A 126 2.53 -10.12 5.14
CA LEU A 126 2.37 -10.41 3.71
C LEU A 126 1.16 -11.33 3.52
N VAL A 127 0.14 -10.85 2.81
CA VAL A 127 -1.04 -11.65 2.45
C VAL A 127 -0.80 -12.21 1.05
N HIS A 128 -0.01 -13.29 0.99
CA HIS A 128 0.43 -13.88 -0.27
C HIS A 128 -0.74 -14.54 -1.02
N ARG A 129 -0.91 -14.19 -2.30
CA ARG A 129 -1.96 -14.67 -3.20
C ARG A 129 -1.46 -14.76 -4.63
#